data_AF-A0A7K1DWD1-F1
#
_entry.id   AF-A0A7K1DWD1-F1
#
_cell.length_a   1.000
_cell.length_b   1.000
_cell.length_c   1.000
_cell.angle_alpha   90.00
_cell.angle_beta   90.00
_cell.angle_gamma   90.00
#
_symmetry.space_group_name_H-M   'P 1'
#
loop_
_entity.id
_entity.type
_entity.pdbx_description
1 polymer ?
#
loop_
_entity_poly.entity_id
_entity_poly.type
_entity_poly.pdbx_seq_one_letter_code
_entity_poly.pdbx_strand_id
1 'polypeptide(L)'
;DARLILEREVLKVRLQEPQLFTDNLWSDIELAAFTHPAYREMRKTIDEKSVLSMESISDEKIRRLFTELTVEPIRADGKPTATYVASIIARLREVAISRSIAELKSSLQRLNPVENEIEYSAAFSALVALESQRRSLHDLALGSL
;
A
#
# COMPACT_ATOMS: atom_id res chain seq x y z
N ASP A 1 -14.75 -5.97 -5.13
CA ASP A 1 -13.49 -6.53 -4.59
C ASP A 1 -13.09 -5.72 -3.36
N ALA A 2 -12.95 -6.37 -2.19
CA ALA A 2 -12.58 -5.72 -0.93
C ALA A 2 -11.19 -5.05 -0.98
N ARG A 3 -10.29 -5.54 -1.83
CA ARG A 3 -8.96 -4.95 -2.02
C ARG A 3 -9.02 -3.60 -2.71
N LEU A 4 -9.81 -3.50 -3.78
CA LEU A 4 -10.00 -2.25 -4.52
C LEU A 4 -10.66 -1.17 -3.64
N ILE A 5 -11.53 -1.59 -2.74
CA ILE A 5 -12.12 -0.74 -1.71
C ILE A 5 -11.01 -0.15 -0.81
N LEU A 6 -10.10 -0.99 -0.32
CA LEU A 6 -9.02 -0.57 0.57
C LEU A 6 -8.00 0.35 -0.13
N GLU A 7 -7.60 0.01 -1.36
CA GLU A 7 -6.73 0.84 -2.18
C GLU A 7 -7.33 2.24 -2.39
N ARG A 8 -8.63 2.28 -2.76
CA ARG A 8 -9.35 3.55 -2.93
C ARG A 8 -9.39 4.35 -1.63
N GLU A 9 -9.69 3.69 -0.52
CA GLU A 9 -9.79 4.33 0.79
C GLU A 9 -8.49 5.01 1.22
N VAL A 10 -7.35 4.33 1.06
CA VAL A 10 -6.01 4.90 1.34
C VAL A 10 -5.73 6.12 0.46
N LEU A 11 -6.09 6.09 -0.82
CA LEU A 11 -5.92 7.24 -1.71
C LEU A 11 -6.79 8.43 -1.29
N LYS A 12 -8.06 8.20 -0.93
CA LYS A 12 -8.95 9.27 -0.47
C LYS A 12 -8.37 9.97 0.75
N VAL A 13 -7.96 9.22 1.76
CA VAL A 13 -7.39 9.79 2.99
C VAL A 13 -6.11 10.56 2.67
N ARG A 14 -5.25 10.04 1.78
CA ARG A 14 -4.02 10.74 1.37
C ARG A 14 -4.30 12.09 0.73
N LEU A 15 -5.35 12.19 -0.07
CA LEU A 15 -5.72 13.41 -0.78
C LEU A 15 -6.50 14.40 0.10
N GLN A 16 -7.40 13.92 0.94
CA GLN A 16 -8.30 14.75 1.75
C GLN A 16 -7.70 15.16 3.09
N GLU A 17 -6.91 14.30 3.72
CA GLU A 17 -6.35 14.49 5.07
C GLU A 17 -4.83 14.21 5.09
N PRO A 18 -4.03 14.89 4.25
CA PRO A 18 -2.59 14.61 4.08
C PRO A 18 -1.78 14.74 5.39
N GLN A 19 -2.25 15.55 6.34
CA GLN A 19 -1.63 15.76 7.65
C GLN A 19 -1.74 14.55 8.59
N LEU A 20 -2.61 13.58 8.31
CA LEU A 20 -2.70 12.33 9.09
C LEU A 20 -1.60 11.33 8.70
N PHE A 21 -0.87 11.58 7.62
CA PHE A 21 0.29 10.79 7.22
C PHE A 21 1.53 11.37 7.89
N THR A 22 1.83 10.87 9.09
CA THR A 22 3.06 11.20 9.81
C THR A 22 4.20 10.29 9.38
N ASP A 23 5.43 10.76 9.59
CA ASP A 23 6.66 9.99 9.37
C ASP A 23 6.72 9.38 7.97
N ASN A 24 6.92 8.06 7.91
CA ASN A 24 7.09 7.30 6.68
C ASN A 24 5.81 6.54 6.27
N LEU A 25 4.64 6.82 6.87
CA LEU A 25 3.41 6.05 6.63
C LEU A 25 3.05 5.92 5.14
N TRP A 26 3.28 6.98 4.35
CA TRP A 26 3.06 6.96 2.91
C TRP A 26 4.18 6.26 2.14
N SER A 27 5.44 6.62 2.43
CA SER A 27 6.62 6.11 1.71
C SER A 27 6.87 4.62 1.97
N ASP A 28 6.44 4.10 3.12
CA ASP A 28 6.60 2.69 3.49
C ASP A 28 5.61 1.76 2.76
N ILE A 29 4.57 2.30 2.12
CA ILE A 29 3.63 1.51 1.33
C ILE A 29 4.36 0.97 0.10
N GLU A 30 4.33 -0.35 -0.07
CA GLU A 30 5.01 -1.05 -1.16
C GLU A 30 4.46 -0.58 -2.51
N LEU A 31 5.33 -0.38 -3.51
CA LEU A 31 4.91 0.07 -4.85
C LEU A 31 3.87 -0.88 -5.49
N ALA A 32 4.00 -2.18 -5.21
CA ALA A 32 3.08 -3.22 -5.67
C ALA A 32 1.81 -3.36 -4.81
N ALA A 33 1.60 -2.50 -3.81
CA ALA A 33 0.42 -2.54 -2.95
C ALA A 33 -0.86 -2.21 -3.73
N PHE A 34 -0.78 -1.25 -4.65
CA PHE A 34 -1.88 -0.86 -5.54
C PHE A 34 -1.93 -1.79 -6.77
N THR A 35 -3.00 -2.58 -6.87
CA THR A 35 -3.18 -3.54 -7.96
C THR A 35 -4.00 -2.99 -9.12
N HIS A 36 -4.84 -1.98 -8.87
CA HIS A 36 -5.60 -1.32 -9.93
C HIS A 36 -4.72 -0.34 -10.73
N PRO A 37 -4.70 -0.39 -12.07
CA PRO A 37 -3.87 0.49 -12.88
C PRO A 37 -4.09 1.97 -12.58
N ALA A 38 -5.34 2.43 -12.48
CA ALA A 38 -5.63 3.83 -12.20
C ALA A 38 -5.17 4.29 -10.80
N TYR A 39 -5.16 3.38 -9.82
CA TYR A 39 -4.72 3.71 -8.46
C TYR A 39 -3.19 3.74 -8.36
N ARG A 40 -2.49 2.90 -9.13
CA ARG A 40 -1.03 3.02 -9.30
C ARG A 40 -0.63 4.34 -9.94
N GLU A 41 -1.30 4.74 -11.01
CA GLU A 41 -1.02 6.02 -11.67
C GLU A 41 -1.33 7.20 -10.75
N MET A 42 -2.41 7.13 -9.96
CA MET A 42 -2.70 8.14 -8.93
C MET A 42 -1.61 8.20 -7.86
N ARG A 43 -1.19 7.06 -7.31
CA ARG A 43 -0.06 6.98 -6.36
C ARG A 43 1.19 7.62 -6.93
N LYS A 44 1.57 7.27 -8.16
CA LYS A 44 2.72 7.86 -8.85
C LYS A 44 2.59 9.37 -9.00
N THR A 45 1.42 9.86 -9.39
CA THR A 45 1.13 11.29 -9.50
C THR A 45 1.31 12.00 -8.14
N ILE A 46 0.89 11.38 -7.04
CA ILE A 46 1.10 11.86 -5.67
C ILE A 46 2.59 11.89 -5.30
N ASP A 47 3.36 10.88 -5.68
CA ASP A 47 4.79 10.82 -5.38
C ASP A 47 5.60 11.87 -6.16
N GLU A 48 5.19 12.19 -7.39
CA GLU A 48 5.87 13.17 -8.25
C GLU A 48 5.63 14.63 -7.83
N LYS A 49 4.62 14.89 -7.00
CA LYS A 49 4.16 16.26 -6.70
C LYS A 49 3.97 16.46 -5.21
N SER A 50 4.71 17.43 -4.65
CA SER A 50 4.57 17.82 -3.24
C SER A 50 3.19 18.39 -2.91
N VAL A 51 2.52 19.02 -3.88
CA VAL A 51 1.15 19.53 -3.75
C VAL A 51 0.37 19.13 -5.01
N LEU A 52 -0.69 18.33 -4.85
CA LEU A 52 -1.61 18.00 -5.94
C LEU A 52 -2.71 19.05 -6.05
N SER A 53 -2.91 19.54 -7.27
CA SER A 53 -4.10 20.31 -7.67
C SER A 53 -4.63 19.81 -9.00
N MET A 54 -5.88 20.15 -9.33
CA MET A 54 -6.53 19.75 -10.58
C MET A 54 -5.77 20.25 -11.81
N GLU A 55 -5.23 21.47 -11.73
CA GLU A 55 -4.45 22.13 -12.79
C GLU A 55 -3.09 21.47 -12.99
N SER A 56 -2.54 20.90 -11.92
CA SER A 56 -1.27 20.21 -11.99
C SER A 56 -1.38 18.90 -12.79
N ILE A 57 -2.55 18.24 -12.81
CA ILE A 57 -2.72 16.92 -13.44
C ILE A 57 -3.03 17.10 -14.93
N SER A 58 -2.11 16.69 -15.80
CA SER A 58 -2.27 16.80 -17.26
C SER A 58 -3.16 15.71 -17.87
N ASP A 59 -3.12 14.50 -17.31
CA ASP A 59 -3.94 13.38 -17.78
C ASP A 59 -5.39 13.54 -17.29
N GLU A 60 -6.32 13.66 -18.22
CA GLU A 60 -7.75 13.86 -17.95
C GLU A 60 -8.39 12.68 -17.19
N LYS A 61 -7.94 11.44 -17.40
CA LYS A 61 -8.44 10.27 -16.64
C LYS A 61 -8.00 10.35 -15.19
N ILE A 62 -6.76 10.73 -14.94
CA ILE A 62 -6.23 10.90 -13.58
C ILE A 62 -6.88 12.11 -12.91
N ARG A 63 -7.15 13.18 -13.66
CA ARG A 63 -7.87 14.35 -13.14
C ARG A 63 -9.28 14.01 -12.67
N ARG A 64 -10.03 13.21 -13.44
CA ARG A 64 -11.35 12.72 -13.04
C ARG A 64 -11.26 11.87 -11.77
N LEU A 65 -10.33 10.92 -11.74
CA LEU A 65 -10.11 10.09 -10.55
C LEU A 65 -9.75 10.93 -9.32
N PHE A 66 -8.85 11.91 -9.45
CA PHE A 66 -8.51 12.84 -8.37
C PHE A 66 -9.75 13.57 -7.84
N THR A 67 -10.58 14.07 -8.75
CA THR A 67 -11.83 14.77 -8.39
C THR A 67 -12.77 13.85 -7.62
N GLU A 68 -13.01 12.63 -8.11
CA GLU A 68 -13.84 11.64 -7.42
C GLU A 68 -13.30 11.32 -6.02
N LEU A 69 -11.99 11.04 -5.90
CA LEU A 69 -11.36 10.66 -4.64
C LEU A 69 -11.33 11.81 -3.63
N THR A 70 -11.34 13.06 -4.06
CA THR A 70 -11.29 14.23 -3.17
C THR A 70 -12.66 14.55 -2.57
N VAL A 71 -13.75 14.17 -3.25
CA VAL A 71 -15.13 14.46 -2.79
C VAL A 71 -15.83 13.25 -2.17
N GLU A 72 -15.40 12.03 -2.49
CA GLU A 72 -16.02 10.84 -1.93
C GLU A 72 -15.75 10.76 -0.41
N PRO A 73 -16.78 10.59 0.44
CA PRO A 73 -16.61 10.50 1.88
C PRO A 73 -15.68 9.35 2.28
N ILE A 74 -14.77 9.61 3.22
CA ILE A 74 -13.95 8.58 3.88
C ILE A 74 -14.88 7.72 4.74
N ARG A 75 -14.67 6.40 4.73
CA ARG A 75 -15.53 5.39 5.39
C ARG A 75 -15.32 5.31 6.90
N ALA A 76 -14.60 6.26 7.49
CA ALA A 76 -14.44 6.35 8.93
C ALA A 76 -15.75 6.79 9.58
N ASP A 77 -15.99 6.32 10.80
CA ASP A 77 -17.08 6.82 11.63
C ASP A 77 -16.74 8.24 12.11
N GLY A 78 -17.23 9.25 11.38
CA GLY A 78 -16.94 10.65 11.66
C GLY A 78 -15.62 11.12 11.05
N LYS A 79 -14.85 11.92 11.79
CA LYS A 79 -13.59 12.47 11.29
C LYS A 79 -12.50 11.38 11.29
N PRO A 80 -11.76 11.18 10.19
CA PRO A 80 -10.67 10.21 10.15
C PRO A 80 -9.61 10.52 11.21
N THR A 81 -9.18 9.49 11.91
CA THR A 81 -8.16 9.59 12.97
C THR A 81 -6.83 9.01 12.50
N ALA A 82 -5.72 9.41 13.13
CA ALA A 82 -4.40 8.84 12.82
C ALA A 82 -4.38 7.31 12.98
N THR A 83 -5.06 6.78 14.00
CA THR A 83 -5.21 5.32 14.23
C THR A 83 -5.96 4.63 13.09
N TYR A 84 -7.04 5.24 12.60
CA TYR A 84 -7.76 4.73 11.43
C TYR A 84 -6.86 4.68 10.20
N VAL A 85 -6.13 5.76 9.91
CA VAL A 85 -5.20 5.82 8.77
C VAL A 85 -4.11 4.76 8.87
N ALA A 86 -3.48 4.61 10.04
CA ALA A 86 -2.48 3.59 10.28
C ALA A 86 -3.03 2.17 10.03
N SER A 87 -4.28 1.90 10.44
CA SER A 87 -4.91 0.59 10.27
C SER A 87 -5.16 0.20 8.82
N ILE A 88 -5.70 1.13 8.00
CA ILE A 88 -5.99 0.86 6.59
C ILE A 88 -4.70 0.73 5.78
N ILE A 89 -3.67 1.49 6.14
CA ILE A 89 -2.33 1.36 5.54
C ILE A 89 -1.73 0.02 5.93
N ALA A 90 -1.77 -0.36 7.22
CA ALA A 90 -1.25 -1.63 7.68
C ALA A 90 -1.91 -2.81 6.96
N ARG A 91 -3.24 -2.76 6.78
CA ARG A 91 -3.97 -3.77 6.00
C ARG A 91 -3.56 -3.79 4.52
N LEU A 92 -3.38 -2.63 3.90
CA LEU A 92 -2.98 -2.54 2.49
C LEU A 92 -1.59 -3.16 2.28
N ARG A 93 -0.65 -2.85 3.18
CA ARG A 93 0.70 -3.39 3.18
C ARG A 93 0.75 -4.89 3.47
N GLU A 94 -0.04 -5.36 4.45
CA GLU A 94 -0.16 -6.79 4.78
C GLU A 94 -0.58 -7.59 3.54
N VAL A 95 -1.56 -7.09 2.78
CA VAL A 95 -2.05 -7.70 1.55
C VAL A 95 -0.99 -7.68 0.43
N ALA A 96 -0.18 -6.62 0.34
CA ALA A 96 0.94 -6.53 -0.60
C ALA A 96 2.06 -7.54 -0.26
N ILE A 97 2.52 -7.54 0.99
CA ILE A 97 3.56 -8.43 1.50
C ILE A 97 3.16 -9.90 1.38
N SER A 98 1.88 -10.23 1.63
CA SER A 98 1.37 -11.60 1.47
C SER A 98 1.55 -12.12 0.04
N ARG A 99 1.42 -11.26 -0.99
CA ARG A 99 1.71 -11.64 -2.38
C ARG A 99 3.21 -11.86 -2.59
N SER A 100 4.05 -10.94 -2.12
CA SER A 100 5.51 -11.08 -2.21
C SER A 100 6.03 -12.35 -1.54
N ILE A 101 5.45 -12.72 -0.39
CA ILE A 101 5.72 -14.00 0.29
C ILE A 101 5.34 -15.19 -0.58
N ALA A 102 4.18 -15.18 -1.22
CA ALA A 102 3.74 -16.25 -2.10
C ALA A 102 4.68 -16.42 -3.30
N GLU A 103 5.11 -15.32 -3.92
CA GLU A 103 6.09 -15.34 -5.02
C GLU A 103 7.46 -15.86 -4.57
N LEU A 104 7.96 -15.42 -3.41
CA LEU A 104 9.24 -15.92 -2.87
C LEU A 104 9.18 -17.41 -2.52
N LYS A 105 8.09 -17.88 -1.89
CA LYS A 105 7.89 -19.32 -1.61
C LYS A 105 7.85 -20.13 -2.90
N SER A 106 7.14 -19.64 -3.91
CA SER A 106 7.07 -20.24 -5.24
C SER A 106 8.46 -20.30 -5.91
N SER A 107 9.27 -19.24 -5.78
CA SER A 107 10.64 -19.21 -6.28
C SER A 107 11.55 -20.21 -5.56
N LEU A 108 11.51 -20.24 -4.22
CA LEU A 108 12.28 -21.16 -3.38
C LEU A 108 11.98 -22.63 -3.70
N GLN A 109 10.72 -22.97 -4.00
CA GLN A 109 10.33 -24.34 -4.39
C GLN A 109 10.97 -24.81 -5.70
N ARG A 110 11.40 -23.89 -6.57
CA ARG A 110 12.03 -24.20 -7.85
C ARG A 110 13.56 -24.15 -7.80
N LEU A 111 14.13 -23.50 -6.79
CA LEU A 111 15.58 -23.36 -6.62
C LEU A 111 16.18 -24.65 -6.05
N ASN A 112 17.31 -25.09 -6.62
CA ASN A 112 18.08 -26.18 -6.05
C ASN A 112 18.96 -25.61 -4.92
N PRO A 113 18.75 -25.98 -3.65
CA PRO A 113 19.48 -25.39 -2.52
C PRO A 113 20.98 -25.73 -2.52
N VAL A 114 21.42 -26.73 -3.29
CA VAL A 114 22.83 -27.15 -3.39
C VAL A 114 23.54 -26.43 -4.52
N GLU A 115 22.88 -26.31 -5.68
CA GLU A 115 23.47 -25.65 -6.87
C GLU A 115 23.34 -24.13 -6.81
N ASN A 116 22.32 -23.62 -6.11
CA ASN A 116 22.00 -22.19 -6.02
C ASN A 116 22.05 -21.67 -4.56
N GLU A 117 23.02 -22.13 -3.77
CA GLU A 117 23.11 -21.85 -2.32
C GLU A 117 22.98 -20.36 -1.95
N ILE A 118 23.67 -19.48 -2.70
CA ILE A 118 23.66 -18.03 -2.45
C ILE A 118 22.26 -17.43 -2.71
N GLU A 119 21.66 -17.76 -3.86
CA GLU A 119 20.34 -17.26 -4.26
C GLU A 119 19.25 -17.79 -3.32
N TYR A 120 19.32 -19.08 -2.97
CA TYR A 120 18.43 -19.70 -2.01
C TYR A 120 18.52 -19.01 -0.64
N SER A 121 19.73 -18.80 -0.12
CA SER A 121 19.95 -18.17 1.20
C SER A 121 19.43 -16.73 1.23
N ALA A 122 19.64 -15.96 0.15
CA ALA A 122 19.12 -14.61 0.00
C ALA A 122 17.58 -14.60 -0.04
N ALA A 123 16.97 -15.45 -0.86
CA ALA A 123 15.51 -15.55 -0.98
C ALA A 123 14.85 -16.03 0.32
N PHE A 124 15.47 -16.96 1.04
CA PHE A 124 14.99 -17.44 2.33
C PHE A 124 15.08 -16.34 3.40
N SER A 125 16.19 -15.59 3.45
CA SER A 125 16.35 -14.46 4.38
C SER A 125 15.31 -13.38 4.13
N ALA A 126 15.05 -13.03 2.85
CA ALA A 126 14.01 -12.09 2.47
C ALA A 126 12.60 -12.58 2.88
N LEU A 127 12.33 -13.89 2.70
CA LEU A 127 11.07 -14.50 3.11
C LEU A 127 10.84 -14.37 4.62
N VAL A 128 11.84 -14.68 5.45
CA VAL A 128 11.75 -14.56 6.91
C VAL A 128 11.49 -13.10 7.33
N ALA A 129 12.18 -12.14 6.72
CA ALA A 129 11.98 -10.72 6.99
C ALA A 129 10.54 -10.28 6.67
N LEU A 130 10.01 -10.68 5.51
CA LEU A 130 8.64 -10.34 5.11
C LEU A 130 7.58 -11.01 5.99
N GLU A 131 7.79 -12.25 6.45
CA GLU A 131 6.86 -12.91 7.39
C GLU A 131 6.83 -12.18 8.74
N SER A 132 7.99 -11.74 9.23
CA SER A 132 8.08 -10.92 10.45
C SER A 132 7.33 -9.60 10.28
N GLN A 133 7.57 -8.89 9.17
CA GLN A 133 6.90 -7.62 8.86
C GLN A 133 5.38 -7.78 8.72
N ARG A 134 4.92 -8.85 8.04
CA ARG A 134 3.49 -9.15 7.88
C ARG A 134 2.81 -9.33 9.24
N ARG A 135 3.48 -9.99 10.20
CA ARG A 135 2.95 -10.17 11.55
C ARG A 135 2.78 -8.84 12.28
N SER A 136 3.81 -7.98 12.25
CA SER A 136 3.73 -6.64 12.87
C SER A 136 2.61 -5.79 12.26
N LEU A 137 2.43 -5.85 10.93
CA LEU A 137 1.35 -5.14 10.25
C LEU A 137 -0.04 -5.68 10.60
N HIS A 138 -0.15 -7.00 10.78
CA HIS A 138 -1.39 -7.63 11.21
C HIS A 138 -1.83 -7.10 12.58
N ASP A 139 -0.90 -7.04 13.55
CA ASP A 139 -1.16 -6.53 14.90
C ASP A 139 -1.57 -5.04 14.86
N LEU A 140 -0.88 -4.22 14.04
CA LEU A 140 -1.24 -2.81 13.83
C LEU A 140 -2.63 -2.65 13.19
N ALA A 141 -2.99 -3.52 12.25
CA ALA A 141 -4.30 -3.49 11.59
C ALA A 141 -5.44 -3.93 12.51
N LEU A 142 -5.16 -4.70 13.56
CA LEU A 142 -6.15 -5.11 14.56
C LEU A 142 -6.29 -4.09 15.70
N GLY A 143 -5.23 -3.35 16.04
CA GLY A 143 -5.23 -2.37 17.13
C GLY A 143 -6.11 -1.12 16.92
N SER A 144 -6.92 -1.09 15.85
CA SER A 144 -7.89 -0.02 15.57
C SER A 144 -9.35 -0.43 15.69
N LEU A 145 -9.62 -1.69 16.09
CA LEU A 145 -10.95 -2.19 16.46
C LEU A 145 -11.23 -1.88 17.93
#